data_AF-A0A832B890-F1
#
_entry.id   AF-A0A832B890-F1
#
_cell.length_a   1.000
_cell.length_b   1.000
_cell.length_c   1.000
_cell.angle_alpha   90.00
_cell.angle_beta   90.00
_cell.angle_gamma   90.00
#
_symmetry.space_group_name_H-M   'P 1'
#
loop_
_entity.id
_entity.type
_entity.pdbx_description
1 polymer ?
#
loop_
_entity_poly.entity_id
_entity_poly.type
_entity_poly.pdbx_seq_one_letter_code
_entity_poly.pdbx_strand_id
1 'polypeptide(L)'
;MTRWRKRAALGSLVIMLASAGIPMCAMDAPITLQNRYFRLTFDRASGAWLEWRDLASGQNLLVGPPHRALLGVSVPKPPDPASIRQAVSRGSAISLEGQWVYAPGTSQGAEADALLSGRYDTLHWEPTPIPSVRGTGDDRLHDRVGVFWYRTEFSISPQWAGKNLTLLIGAVDDFDTTYVNGKEVGSTGPETPHHWEVPRRYVVPARLLHADRPNVLLVKVTNGAYDGGIGGPVAIGTSAALRAVESPGPPLTGILVNRSREAVELALTTRSDGWEYTLRYMVPTRRPWILRQLVVRNISPQSRTLSATSLATPPIRVGTDEAVVFPGSMPVGDTPLSAIAEGNALASRSQDPLAILWSARDACGVGTWYHCEAEYSPVSAVRKGEGIELWHTQNIVAPLKPGESVALGVQYLWLIHGDRDAVLRGVQSVYRSIGLAAPSRGLPRLGEQAMYCGHPGGTPEMNFRGYGGFNRLREYVPTLKRMGISLLWLLPIWE
;
A
#
# COMPACT_ATOMS: atom_id res chain seq x y z
N MET A 1 -13.84 39.49 13.99
CA MET A 1 -13.95 38.08 13.58
C MET A 1 -12.88 37.25 14.33
N THR A 2 -12.69 37.31 15.65
CA THR A 2 -13.47 36.80 16.80
C THR A 2 -13.90 35.32 16.77
N ARG A 3 -13.06 34.49 17.44
CA ARG A 3 -13.37 33.28 18.22
C ARG A 3 -13.73 31.97 17.49
N TRP A 4 -12.73 31.29 16.94
CA TRP A 4 -12.68 29.81 16.88
C TRP A 4 -11.25 29.31 17.17
N ARG A 5 -10.76 29.66 18.37
CA ARG A 5 -9.64 28.98 19.05
C ARG A 5 -10.24 28.27 20.25
N LYS A 6 -10.19 26.92 20.25
CA LYS A 6 -10.38 25.96 21.37
C LYS A 6 -11.33 24.82 20.98
N ARG A 7 -10.76 23.68 20.57
CA ARG A 7 -11.00 22.32 21.09
C ARG A 7 -10.55 21.26 20.06
N ALA A 8 -9.25 21.02 20.03
CA ALA A 8 -8.65 19.73 19.65
C ALA A 8 -7.31 19.67 20.40
N ALA A 9 -7.37 19.33 21.68
CA ALA A 9 -6.21 19.08 22.50
C ALA A 9 -6.13 17.57 22.71
N LEU A 10 -5.55 16.85 21.77
CA LEU A 10 -4.70 15.72 22.14
C LEU A 10 -3.34 16.34 22.43
N GLY A 11 -3.00 16.40 23.73
CA GLY A 11 -1.82 17.11 24.20
C GLY A 11 -0.53 16.57 23.62
N SER A 12 0.32 17.48 23.15
CA SER A 12 1.76 17.26 23.04
C SER A 12 2.30 16.95 24.44
N LEU A 13 2.46 15.67 24.75
CA LEU A 13 3.10 15.23 25.98
C LEU A 13 4.60 15.03 25.68
N VAL A 14 5.39 16.09 25.91
CA VAL A 14 6.84 15.97 26.05
C VAL A 14 7.11 15.51 27.48
N ILE A 15 7.42 14.23 27.66
CA ILE A 15 7.86 13.69 28.96
C ILE A 15 9.39 13.55 28.92
N MET A 16 10.08 14.33 29.75
CA MET A 16 11.41 13.96 30.25
C MET A 16 11.24 12.87 31.32
N LEU A 17 11.98 11.77 31.22
CA LEU A 17 12.05 10.74 32.26
C LEU A 17 13.49 10.56 32.73
N ALA A 18 13.65 10.66 34.05
CA ALA A 18 14.84 10.26 34.79
C ALA A 18 15.00 8.73 34.75
N SER A 19 16.24 8.27 34.59
CA SER A 19 16.63 6.87 34.50
C SER A 19 16.69 6.22 35.89
N ALA A 20 15.87 5.18 36.10
CA ALA A 20 16.09 4.18 37.14
C ALA A 20 16.63 2.91 36.46
N GLY A 21 17.76 2.40 36.95
CA GLY A 21 18.48 1.28 36.35
C GLY A 21 17.68 -0.03 36.34
N ILE A 22 17.55 -0.64 35.17
CA ILE A 22 16.92 -1.95 34.96
C ILE A 22 18.03 -3.02 34.98
N PRO A 23 17.86 -4.14 35.70
CA PRO A 23 18.86 -5.21 35.76
C PRO A 23 19.11 -5.88 34.39
N MET A 24 20.36 -6.25 34.14
CA MET A 24 20.92 -6.68 32.84
C MET A 24 20.21 -7.91 32.20
N CYS A 25 19.61 -8.79 33.01
CA CYS A 25 18.89 -9.98 32.51
C CYS A 25 17.51 -9.63 31.90
N ALA A 26 16.96 -8.44 32.18
CA ALA A 26 15.71 -7.95 31.59
C ALA A 26 15.91 -7.20 30.25
N MET A 27 17.16 -7.08 29.77
CA MET A 27 17.48 -6.31 28.57
C MET A 27 17.29 -7.07 27.25
N ASP A 28 17.09 -8.40 27.26
CA ASP A 28 16.86 -9.21 26.06
C ASP A 28 15.41 -9.72 25.91
N ALA A 29 14.54 -9.47 26.91
CA ALA A 29 13.17 -9.94 26.87
C ALA A 29 12.34 -9.19 25.80
N PRO A 30 11.52 -9.90 25.00
CA PRO A 30 10.60 -9.28 24.05
C PRO A 30 9.69 -8.25 24.70
N ILE A 31 9.33 -7.22 23.95
CA ILE A 31 8.40 -6.19 24.41
C ILE A 31 6.97 -6.68 24.15
N THR A 32 6.12 -6.64 25.18
CA THR A 32 4.73 -7.07 25.07
C THR A 32 3.76 -5.92 25.32
N LEU A 33 2.77 -5.79 24.43
CA LEU A 33 1.59 -4.93 24.56
C LEU A 33 0.36 -5.83 24.57
N GLN A 34 -0.48 -5.77 25.60
CA GLN A 34 -1.64 -6.63 25.72
C GLN A 34 -2.86 -5.84 26.16
N ASN A 35 -4.02 -6.15 25.59
CA ASN A 35 -5.33 -5.73 26.09
C ASN A 35 -6.23 -6.95 26.32
N ARG A 36 -7.54 -6.73 26.48
CA ARG A 36 -8.52 -7.81 26.68
C ARG A 36 -8.67 -8.77 25.47
N TYR A 37 -8.31 -8.33 24.26
CA TYR A 37 -8.63 -9.02 23.00
C TYR A 37 -7.41 -9.70 22.38
N PHE A 38 -6.23 -9.09 22.44
CA PHE A 38 -5.02 -9.60 21.82
C PHE A 38 -3.75 -9.22 22.59
N ARG A 39 -2.66 -9.89 22.25
CA ARG A 39 -1.30 -9.57 22.66
C ARG A 39 -0.42 -9.34 21.43
N LEU A 40 0.36 -8.27 21.45
CA LEU A 40 1.44 -8.01 20.50
C LEU A 40 2.78 -8.24 21.19
N THR A 41 3.67 -8.94 20.51
CA THR A 41 5.03 -9.19 20.99
C THR A 41 6.03 -8.68 19.96
N PHE A 42 7.03 -7.92 20.42
CA PHE A 42 8.04 -7.31 19.57
C PHE A 42 9.44 -7.75 20.01
N ASP A 43 10.30 -7.99 19.03
CA ASP A 43 11.73 -8.15 19.26
C ASP A 43 12.33 -6.83 19.73
N ARG A 44 13.11 -6.88 20.81
CA ARG A 44 13.64 -5.67 21.45
C ARG A 44 14.80 -5.06 20.68
N ALA A 45 15.60 -5.86 19.98
CA ALA A 45 16.76 -5.37 19.24
C ALA A 45 16.35 -4.72 17.91
N SER A 46 15.41 -5.36 17.21
CA SER A 46 15.01 -5.00 15.86
C SER A 46 13.71 -4.22 15.78
N GLY A 47 12.86 -4.31 16.80
CA GLY A 47 11.49 -3.79 16.76
C GLY A 47 10.56 -4.60 15.86
N ALA A 48 10.96 -5.80 15.43
CA ALA A 48 10.13 -6.67 14.61
C ALA A 48 8.94 -7.22 15.38
N TRP A 49 7.81 -7.34 14.71
CA TRP A 49 6.66 -8.05 15.26
C TRP A 49 7.01 -9.55 15.28
N LEU A 50 6.99 -10.13 16.48
CA LEU A 50 7.15 -11.57 16.70
C LEU A 50 5.79 -12.27 16.73
N GLU A 51 4.77 -11.58 17.23
CA GLU A 51 3.47 -12.19 17.47
C GLU A 51 2.37 -11.13 17.46
N TRP A 52 1.22 -11.48 16.90
CA TRP A 52 -0.07 -10.87 17.15
C TRP A 52 -1.04 -11.99 17.54
N ARG A 53 -1.11 -12.27 18.84
CA ARG A 53 -1.90 -13.35 19.42
C ARG A 53 -3.32 -12.88 19.66
N ASP A 54 -4.29 -13.50 19.01
CA ASP A 54 -5.70 -13.40 19.38
C ASP A 54 -5.93 -14.17 20.69
N LEU A 55 -6.43 -13.49 21.73
CA LEU A 55 -6.65 -14.11 23.03
C LEU A 55 -7.96 -14.91 23.09
N ALA A 56 -8.87 -14.73 22.13
CA ALA A 56 -10.10 -15.51 22.07
C ALA A 56 -9.86 -16.91 21.47
N SER A 57 -9.18 -16.98 20.32
CA SER A 57 -8.85 -18.25 19.66
C SER A 57 -7.51 -18.87 20.10
N GLY A 58 -6.59 -18.06 20.64
CA GLY A 58 -5.20 -18.47 20.89
C GLY A 58 -4.32 -18.48 19.64
N GLN A 59 -4.86 -18.11 18.47
CA GLN A 59 -4.12 -18.09 17.20
C GLN A 59 -3.09 -16.94 17.15
N ASN A 60 -1.92 -17.18 16.56
CA ASN A 60 -1.03 -16.10 16.12
C ASN A 60 -1.44 -15.70 14.70
N LEU A 61 -1.79 -14.45 14.51
CA LEU A 61 -2.25 -13.92 13.23
C LEU A 61 -1.08 -13.62 12.28
N LEU A 62 0.17 -13.60 12.75
CA LEU A 62 1.31 -13.32 11.89
C LEU A 62 1.84 -14.61 11.25
N VAL A 63 2.19 -14.53 9.97
CA VAL A 63 2.81 -15.63 9.21
C VAL A 63 4.12 -15.19 8.58
N GLY A 64 5.03 -16.14 8.37
CA GLY A 64 6.36 -15.88 7.85
C GLY A 64 7.37 -15.41 8.91
N PRO A 65 8.57 -14.95 8.50
CA PRO A 65 9.60 -14.49 9.43
C PRO A 65 9.19 -13.18 10.13
N PRO A 66 9.79 -12.85 11.30
CA PRO A 66 9.53 -11.59 11.99
C PRO A 66 9.70 -10.38 11.09
N HIS A 67 8.64 -9.58 10.97
CA HIS A 67 8.61 -8.41 10.10
C HIS A 67 8.91 -7.14 10.90
N ARG A 68 9.91 -6.36 10.46
CA ARG A 68 10.24 -5.09 11.13
C ARG A 68 9.12 -4.06 10.99
N ALA A 69 8.76 -3.48 12.13
CA ALA A 69 7.76 -2.42 12.25
C ALA A 69 8.06 -1.15 11.41
N LEU A 70 9.34 -0.88 11.17
CA LEU A 70 9.89 0.41 10.70
C LEU A 70 10.44 0.37 9.26
N LEU A 71 9.99 -0.55 8.41
CA LEU A 71 10.46 -0.64 7.01
C LEU A 71 9.91 0.47 6.08
N GLY A 72 9.09 1.37 6.60
CA GLY A 72 8.25 2.29 5.82
C GLY A 72 8.87 3.54 5.20
N VAL A 73 10.16 3.84 5.44
CA VAL A 73 10.85 4.97 4.77
C VAL A 73 11.98 4.50 3.86
N SER A 74 12.03 3.20 3.60
CA SER A 74 12.82 2.66 2.51
C SER A 74 11.87 2.48 1.33
N VAL A 75 12.01 3.29 0.29
CA VAL A 75 11.74 2.79 -1.07
C VAL A 75 12.44 1.42 -1.14
N PRO A 76 11.77 0.33 -1.56
CA PRO A 76 12.44 -0.95 -1.72
C PRO A 76 13.67 -0.70 -2.59
N LYS A 77 14.87 -0.70 -2.01
CA LYS A 77 16.06 -0.49 -2.82
C LYS A 77 16.21 -1.74 -3.68
N PRO A 78 16.53 -1.61 -4.99
CA PRO A 78 16.84 -2.78 -5.78
C PRO A 78 17.95 -3.57 -5.07
N PRO A 79 17.96 -4.91 -5.17
CA PRO A 79 19.08 -5.70 -4.67
C PRO A 79 20.39 -5.08 -5.18
N ASP A 80 21.36 -4.91 -4.29
CA ASP A 80 22.66 -4.31 -4.61
C ASP A 80 23.20 -4.95 -5.91
N PRO A 81 23.55 -4.18 -6.94
CA PRO A 81 24.14 -4.71 -8.17
C PRO A 81 25.32 -5.68 -7.92
N ALA A 82 26.08 -5.52 -6.83
CA ALA A 82 27.12 -6.49 -6.46
C ALA A 82 26.55 -7.86 -6.06
N SER A 83 25.42 -7.90 -5.34
CA SER A 83 24.73 -9.14 -4.98
C SER A 83 24.21 -9.87 -6.23
N ILE A 84 23.69 -9.12 -7.21
CA ILE A 84 23.25 -9.67 -8.50
C ILE A 84 24.42 -10.24 -9.28
N ARG A 85 25.53 -9.50 -9.38
CA ARG A 85 26.76 -10.01 -10.03
C ARG A 85 27.28 -11.28 -9.37
N GLN A 86 27.19 -11.37 -8.05
CA GLN A 86 27.58 -12.59 -7.31
C GLN A 86 26.61 -13.75 -7.54
N ALA A 87 25.30 -13.48 -7.61
CA ALA A 87 24.30 -14.49 -7.94
C ALA A 87 24.51 -15.05 -9.36
N VAL A 88 24.86 -14.17 -10.31
CA VAL A 88 25.21 -14.52 -11.70
C VAL A 88 26.48 -15.35 -11.75
N SER A 89 27.55 -14.94 -11.06
CA SER A 89 28.81 -15.70 -11.06
C SER A 89 28.69 -17.09 -10.45
N ARG A 90 27.74 -17.28 -9.52
CA ARG A 90 27.39 -18.59 -8.92
C ARG A 90 26.42 -19.43 -9.78
N GLY A 91 25.99 -18.94 -10.94
CA GLY A 91 25.01 -19.63 -11.80
C GLY A 91 23.60 -19.74 -11.19
N SER A 92 23.30 -18.90 -10.20
CA SER A 92 22.02 -18.89 -9.47
C SER A 92 21.06 -17.79 -9.95
N ALA A 93 21.55 -16.91 -10.81
CA ALA A 93 20.81 -15.92 -11.60
C ALA A 93 21.49 -15.70 -12.96
N ILE A 94 20.79 -15.05 -13.89
CA ILE A 94 21.27 -14.58 -15.19
C ILE A 94 20.96 -13.08 -15.25
N SER A 95 21.94 -12.27 -15.65
CA SER A 95 21.68 -10.87 -15.98
C SER A 95 20.95 -10.80 -17.31
N LEU A 96 19.88 -10.01 -17.36
CA LEU A 96 19.15 -9.68 -18.57
C LEU A 96 19.45 -8.24 -19.02
N GLU A 97 20.40 -7.55 -18.42
CA GLU A 97 20.86 -6.24 -18.90
C GLU A 97 21.62 -6.38 -20.23
N GLY A 98 21.71 -5.29 -20.98
CA GLY A 98 22.36 -5.26 -22.30
C GLY A 98 21.44 -4.76 -23.40
N GLN A 99 21.63 -5.24 -24.62
CA GLN A 99 20.85 -4.78 -25.77
C GLN A 99 19.51 -5.50 -25.87
N TRP A 100 18.43 -4.72 -25.80
CA TRP A 100 17.06 -5.15 -26.04
C TRP A 100 16.56 -4.51 -27.33
N VAL A 101 15.32 -4.80 -27.68
CA VAL A 101 14.59 -4.02 -28.68
C VAL A 101 13.40 -3.32 -28.05
N TYR A 102 13.06 -2.17 -28.59
CA TYR A 102 11.99 -1.30 -28.13
C TYR A 102 11.11 -0.84 -29.29
N ALA A 103 9.81 -0.66 -29.04
CA ALA A 103 8.90 -0.06 -29.99
C ALA A 103 7.84 0.83 -29.28
N PRO A 104 7.57 2.05 -29.76
CA PRO A 104 6.37 2.79 -29.37
C PRO A 104 5.13 2.11 -29.98
N GLY A 105 4.02 2.01 -29.25
CA GLY A 105 2.83 1.35 -29.77
C GLY A 105 1.56 1.66 -29.00
N THR A 106 0.41 1.54 -29.66
CA THR A 106 -0.89 1.78 -29.02
C THR A 106 -1.34 0.54 -28.26
N SER A 107 -1.75 0.74 -27.02
CA SER A 107 -1.71 -0.29 -26.00
C SER A 107 -3.00 -1.11 -25.84
N GLN A 108 -3.75 -1.31 -26.93
CA GLN A 108 -5.07 -1.94 -26.90
C GLN A 108 -5.39 -2.76 -28.16
N GLY A 109 -6.26 -3.76 -27.99
CA GLY A 109 -6.87 -4.51 -29.09
C GLY A 109 -5.91 -5.46 -29.82
N ALA A 110 -6.14 -5.63 -31.12
CA ALA A 110 -5.50 -6.66 -31.94
C ALA A 110 -3.96 -6.58 -32.00
N GLU A 111 -3.38 -5.39 -31.84
CA GLU A 111 -1.92 -5.19 -31.82
C GLU A 111 -1.30 -5.82 -30.56
N ALA A 112 -1.88 -5.57 -29.38
CA ALA A 112 -1.43 -6.21 -28.14
C ALA A 112 -1.60 -7.73 -28.19
N ASP A 113 -2.73 -8.21 -28.71
CA ASP A 113 -2.98 -9.65 -28.88
C ASP A 113 -1.97 -10.31 -29.82
N ALA A 114 -1.55 -9.61 -30.89
CA ALA A 114 -0.52 -10.09 -31.79
C ALA A 114 0.83 -10.25 -31.07
N LEU A 115 1.27 -9.24 -30.33
CA LEU A 115 2.51 -9.29 -29.55
C LEU A 115 2.51 -10.43 -28.53
N LEU A 116 1.40 -10.60 -27.80
CA LEU A 116 1.23 -11.67 -26.80
C LEU A 116 1.14 -13.06 -27.43
N SER A 117 0.80 -13.15 -28.72
CA SER A 117 0.84 -14.39 -29.50
C SER A 117 2.21 -14.68 -30.15
N GLY A 118 3.21 -13.82 -29.96
CA GLY A 118 4.54 -13.96 -30.53
C GLY A 118 4.70 -13.37 -31.94
N ARG A 119 3.72 -12.61 -32.42
CA ARG A 119 3.81 -11.87 -33.70
C ARG A 119 4.26 -10.45 -33.42
N TYR A 120 5.52 -10.17 -33.73
CA TYR A 120 6.16 -8.90 -33.37
C TYR A 120 6.36 -7.96 -34.56
N ASP A 121 6.11 -8.42 -35.78
CA ASP A 121 6.17 -7.66 -37.02
C ASP A 121 5.10 -6.56 -37.13
N THR A 122 4.14 -6.55 -36.19
CA THR A 122 3.13 -5.50 -36.07
C THR A 122 3.70 -4.15 -35.61
N LEU A 123 4.92 -4.12 -35.07
CA LEU A 123 5.60 -2.90 -34.60
C LEU A 123 6.99 -2.76 -35.22
N HIS A 124 7.43 -1.51 -35.37
CA HIS A 124 8.80 -1.20 -35.77
C HIS A 124 9.72 -1.19 -34.55
N TRP A 125 10.55 -2.22 -34.43
CA TRP A 125 11.46 -2.42 -33.31
C TRP A 125 12.83 -1.79 -33.56
N GLU A 126 13.31 -1.04 -32.59
CA GLU A 126 14.63 -0.42 -32.59
C GLU A 126 15.48 -0.95 -31.43
N PRO A 127 16.80 -1.10 -31.59
CA PRO A 127 17.67 -1.46 -30.48
C PRO A 127 17.59 -0.43 -29.35
N THR A 128 17.62 -0.88 -28.10
CA THR A 128 17.75 -0.02 -26.92
C THR A 128 18.60 -0.73 -25.85
N PRO A 129 19.58 -0.06 -25.22
CA PRO A 129 20.27 -0.60 -24.06
C PRO A 129 19.37 -0.64 -22.83
N ILE A 130 19.57 -1.63 -21.97
CA ILE A 130 19.02 -1.74 -20.62
C ILE A 130 20.20 -1.81 -19.63
N PRO A 131 20.29 -0.91 -18.63
CA PRO A 131 19.31 0.13 -18.28
C PRO A 131 19.13 1.22 -19.36
N SER A 132 17.91 1.76 -19.48
CA SER A 132 17.54 2.75 -20.50
C SER A 132 17.21 4.14 -19.93
N VAL A 133 17.61 4.42 -18.68
CA VAL A 133 17.37 5.70 -17.99
C VAL A 133 18.40 6.78 -18.35
N ARG A 134 18.11 8.03 -17.96
CA ARG A 134 18.81 9.24 -18.44
C ARG A 134 20.30 9.15 -18.20
N GLY A 135 21.08 9.39 -19.26
CA GLY A 135 22.54 9.37 -19.17
C GLY A 135 23.17 7.99 -18.93
N THR A 136 22.39 6.90 -19.00
CA THR A 136 22.91 5.53 -18.81
C THR A 136 22.60 4.57 -19.95
N GLY A 137 21.67 4.92 -20.85
CA GLY A 137 21.27 4.02 -21.93
C GLY A 137 20.80 4.73 -23.18
N ASP A 138 19.54 5.19 -23.19
CA ASP A 138 18.88 5.67 -24.40
C ASP A 138 18.10 6.96 -24.16
N ASP A 139 18.70 8.09 -24.55
CA ASP A 139 18.11 9.39 -24.30
C ASP A 139 16.81 9.63 -25.10
N ARG A 140 16.51 8.82 -26.13
CA ARG A 140 15.29 8.94 -26.96
C ARG A 140 14.00 8.65 -26.20
N LEU A 141 14.10 7.99 -25.05
CA LEU A 141 12.97 7.60 -24.21
C LEU A 141 12.56 8.69 -23.22
N HIS A 142 13.39 9.71 -23.08
CA HIS A 142 13.20 10.79 -22.11
C HIS A 142 12.17 11.78 -22.63
N ASP A 143 11.32 12.26 -21.73
CA ASP A 143 10.24 13.20 -22.04
C ASP A 143 9.15 12.63 -22.97
N ARG A 144 9.17 11.31 -23.24
CA ARG A 144 8.17 10.62 -24.06
C ARG A 144 7.05 10.06 -23.18
N VAL A 145 5.87 10.67 -23.29
CA VAL A 145 4.63 10.16 -22.71
C VAL A 145 3.99 9.15 -23.66
N GLY A 146 3.56 8.00 -23.15
CA GLY A 146 2.87 7.00 -23.94
C GLY A 146 3.13 5.56 -23.50
N VAL A 147 2.83 4.62 -24.40
CA VAL A 147 3.10 3.20 -24.18
C VAL A 147 4.23 2.70 -25.08
N PHE A 148 5.07 1.90 -24.44
CA PHE A 148 6.30 1.40 -24.98
C PHE A 148 6.42 -0.08 -24.71
N TRP A 149 6.90 -0.82 -25.70
CA TRP A 149 7.16 -2.23 -25.57
C TRP A 149 8.66 -2.46 -25.61
N TYR A 150 9.16 -3.20 -24.64
CA TYR A 150 10.53 -3.68 -24.56
C TYR A 150 10.54 -5.19 -24.70
N ARG A 151 11.47 -5.75 -25.49
CA ARG A 151 11.58 -7.19 -25.69
C ARG A 151 13.03 -7.63 -25.64
N THR A 152 13.25 -8.77 -25.00
CA THR A 152 14.50 -9.53 -25.08
C THR A 152 14.24 -11.03 -25.07
N GLU A 153 15.26 -11.80 -25.44
CA GLU A 153 15.24 -13.26 -25.36
C GLU A 153 16.27 -13.74 -24.34
N PHE A 154 15.94 -14.82 -23.64
CA PHE A 154 16.84 -15.41 -22.67
C PHE A 154 16.67 -16.93 -22.58
N SER A 155 17.77 -17.62 -22.31
CA SER A 155 17.77 -19.07 -22.08
C SER A 155 17.99 -19.33 -20.60
N ILE A 156 17.20 -20.25 -20.02
CA ILE A 156 17.40 -20.68 -18.64
C ILE A 156 18.33 -21.88 -18.57
N SER A 157 19.04 -22.04 -17.46
CA SER A 157 19.86 -23.24 -17.25
C SER A 157 18.97 -24.48 -17.09
N PRO A 158 19.35 -25.66 -17.64
CA PRO A 158 18.60 -26.90 -17.46
C PRO A 158 18.31 -27.26 -15.99
N GLN A 159 19.17 -26.84 -15.06
CA GLN A 159 19.00 -27.05 -13.62
C GLN A 159 17.80 -26.31 -13.01
N TRP A 160 17.20 -25.38 -13.76
CA TRP A 160 16.00 -24.63 -13.38
C TRP A 160 14.72 -25.21 -14.00
N ALA A 161 14.81 -26.25 -14.82
CA ALA A 161 13.65 -26.93 -15.37
C ALA A 161 12.69 -27.37 -14.26
N GLY A 162 11.40 -27.05 -14.43
CA GLY A 162 10.35 -27.36 -13.45
C GLY A 162 10.35 -26.49 -12.19
N LYS A 163 11.20 -25.46 -12.08
CA LYS A 163 11.26 -24.56 -10.91
C LYS A 163 10.65 -23.21 -11.23
N ASN A 164 9.94 -22.63 -10.26
CA ASN A 164 9.55 -21.23 -10.32
C ASN A 164 10.81 -20.37 -10.19
N LEU A 165 10.90 -19.32 -11.00
CA LEU A 165 11.97 -18.34 -10.95
C LEU A 165 11.43 -16.99 -10.48
N THR A 166 12.33 -16.12 -10.10
CA THR A 166 12.04 -14.72 -9.83
C THR A 166 12.67 -13.88 -10.94
N LEU A 167 11.85 -13.04 -11.57
CA LEU A 167 12.29 -11.97 -12.44
C LEU A 167 12.40 -10.69 -11.61
N LEU A 168 13.60 -10.12 -11.58
CA LEU A 168 13.89 -8.81 -11.03
C LEU A 168 14.05 -7.83 -12.20
N ILE A 169 13.31 -6.74 -12.14
CA ILE A 169 13.50 -5.57 -13.01
C ILE A 169 13.81 -4.42 -12.07
N GLY A 170 14.68 -3.49 -12.46
CA GLY A 170 14.92 -2.28 -11.70
C GLY A 170 13.67 -1.41 -11.61
N ALA A 171 13.85 -0.18 -11.17
CA ALA A 171 12.76 0.80 -11.26
C ALA A 171 12.33 0.98 -12.73
N VAL A 172 11.03 1.05 -12.98
CA VAL A 172 10.48 1.29 -14.32
C VAL A 172 9.68 2.57 -14.25
N ASP A 173 9.94 3.51 -15.15
CA ASP A 173 9.29 4.81 -15.15
C ASP A 173 8.23 4.84 -16.28
N ASP A 174 6.92 4.84 -16.01
CA ASP A 174 6.22 4.87 -14.70
C ASP A 174 5.65 3.50 -14.29
N PHE A 175 4.91 2.87 -15.20
CA PHE A 175 4.16 1.64 -14.96
C PHE A 175 4.68 0.51 -15.83
N ASP A 176 4.52 -0.73 -15.37
CA ASP A 176 4.78 -1.89 -16.21
C ASP A 176 3.69 -2.96 -16.15
N THR A 177 3.57 -3.68 -17.25
CA THR A 177 3.00 -5.03 -17.27
C THR A 177 4.00 -5.94 -17.95
N THR A 178 4.40 -6.99 -17.27
CA THR A 178 5.49 -7.87 -17.70
C THR A 178 4.97 -9.24 -18.06
N TYR A 179 5.44 -9.76 -19.20
CA TYR A 179 5.03 -11.02 -19.79
C TYR A 179 6.23 -11.91 -20.07
N VAL A 180 6.08 -13.20 -19.81
CA VAL A 180 7.02 -14.25 -20.23
C VAL A 180 6.28 -15.19 -21.16
N ASN A 181 6.81 -15.38 -22.37
CA ASN A 181 6.21 -16.23 -23.41
C ASN A 181 4.72 -15.91 -23.65
N GLY A 182 4.38 -14.62 -23.71
CA GLY A 182 3.02 -14.13 -23.97
C GLY A 182 2.05 -14.21 -22.79
N LYS A 183 2.51 -14.64 -21.60
CA LYS A 183 1.68 -14.73 -20.38
C LYS A 183 2.16 -13.73 -19.35
N GLU A 184 1.23 -12.98 -18.78
CA GLU A 184 1.50 -12.00 -17.73
C GLU A 184 2.08 -12.70 -16.49
N VAL A 185 3.17 -12.15 -15.97
CA VAL A 185 3.83 -12.61 -14.74
C VAL A 185 3.75 -11.59 -13.61
N GLY A 186 3.41 -10.33 -13.93
CA GLY A 186 3.10 -9.30 -12.95
C GLY A 186 3.03 -7.90 -13.55
N SER A 187 2.64 -6.95 -12.73
CA SER A 187 2.45 -5.56 -13.12
C SER A 187 2.67 -4.62 -11.93
N THR A 188 3.09 -3.39 -12.23
CA THR A 188 3.11 -2.28 -11.27
C THR A 188 2.43 -1.07 -11.91
N GLY A 189 1.36 -0.57 -11.29
CA GLY A 189 0.57 0.54 -11.78
C GLY A 189 0.54 1.75 -10.83
N PRO A 190 -0.34 2.74 -11.11
CA PRO A 190 -0.46 3.98 -10.33
C PRO A 190 -0.91 3.78 -8.89
N GLU A 191 -1.44 2.60 -8.56
CA GLU A 191 -1.70 2.19 -7.20
C GLU A 191 -0.44 1.97 -6.36
N THR A 192 0.72 1.80 -7.01
CA THR A 192 2.02 1.68 -6.34
C THR A 192 2.60 3.07 -6.10
N PRO A 193 2.83 3.46 -4.84
CA PRO A 193 3.47 4.73 -4.52
C PRO A 193 4.90 4.78 -5.01
N HIS A 194 5.33 5.94 -5.53
CA HIS A 194 6.65 6.10 -6.14
C HIS A 194 6.94 5.00 -7.16
N HIS A 195 5.93 4.59 -7.94
CA HIS A 195 6.06 3.50 -8.90
C HIS A 195 7.29 3.69 -9.80
N TRP A 196 7.59 4.90 -10.24
CA TRP A 196 8.79 5.24 -11.02
C TRP A 196 10.14 4.90 -10.35
N GLU A 197 10.17 4.67 -9.02
CA GLU A 197 11.38 4.34 -8.23
C GLU A 197 11.38 2.91 -7.65
N VAL A 198 10.27 2.17 -7.73
CA VAL A 198 10.14 0.85 -7.10
C VAL A 198 10.74 -0.26 -8.00
N PRO A 199 11.62 -1.15 -7.54
CA PRO A 199 12.05 -2.32 -8.32
C PRO A 199 10.93 -3.33 -8.51
N ARG A 200 10.88 -4.00 -9.67
CA ARG A 200 9.85 -5.00 -9.97
C ARG A 200 10.33 -6.39 -9.64
N ARG A 201 9.46 -7.20 -9.04
CA ARG A 201 9.78 -8.56 -8.64
C ARG A 201 8.61 -9.48 -8.95
N TYR A 202 8.73 -10.25 -10.00
CA TYR A 202 7.67 -11.13 -10.47
C TYR A 202 8.08 -12.58 -10.35
N VAL A 203 7.19 -13.41 -9.80
CA VAL A 203 7.37 -14.86 -9.84
C VAL A 203 7.04 -15.31 -11.25
N VAL A 204 7.97 -15.99 -11.91
CA VAL A 204 7.76 -16.64 -13.19
C VAL A 204 7.49 -18.12 -12.92
N PRO A 205 6.24 -18.60 -13.07
CA PRO A 205 5.93 -20.00 -12.84
C PRO A 205 6.67 -20.93 -13.78
N ALA A 206 7.12 -22.09 -13.28
CA ALA A 206 7.81 -23.12 -14.06
C ALA A 206 7.10 -23.48 -15.37
N ARG A 207 5.76 -23.55 -15.32
CA ARG A 207 4.90 -23.89 -16.47
C ARG A 207 4.98 -22.88 -17.63
N LEU A 208 5.48 -21.68 -17.39
CA LEU A 208 5.63 -20.65 -18.41
C LEU A 208 7.03 -20.67 -19.04
N LEU A 209 7.99 -21.41 -18.48
CA LEU A 209 9.38 -21.42 -18.92
C LEU A 209 9.67 -22.58 -19.86
N HIS A 210 10.44 -22.30 -20.89
CA HIS A 210 11.02 -23.28 -21.79
C HIS A 210 12.47 -23.54 -21.39
N ALA A 211 12.80 -24.80 -21.12
CA ALA A 211 14.16 -25.21 -20.74
C ALA A 211 15.02 -25.60 -21.96
N ASP A 212 14.38 -25.85 -23.10
CA ASP A 212 14.92 -26.40 -24.33
C ASP A 212 15.06 -25.37 -25.46
N ARG A 213 14.47 -24.18 -25.30
CA ARG A 213 14.53 -23.08 -26.27
C ARG A 213 14.54 -21.71 -25.57
N PRO A 214 14.94 -20.64 -26.27
CA PRO A 214 14.85 -19.29 -25.72
C PRO A 214 13.43 -18.95 -25.27
N ASN A 215 13.37 -18.21 -24.17
CA ASN A 215 12.16 -17.59 -23.64
C ASN A 215 12.14 -16.14 -24.08
N VAL A 216 10.95 -15.60 -24.29
CA VAL A 216 10.76 -14.18 -24.60
C VAL A 216 10.29 -13.46 -23.34
N LEU A 217 11.00 -12.40 -22.98
CA LEU A 217 10.57 -11.40 -22.01
C LEU A 217 10.03 -10.21 -22.77
N LEU A 218 8.79 -9.81 -22.46
CA LEU A 218 8.13 -8.64 -23.02
C LEU A 218 7.67 -7.75 -21.85
N VAL A 219 8.06 -6.48 -21.87
CA VAL A 219 7.70 -5.49 -20.84
C VAL A 219 6.96 -4.35 -21.52
N LYS A 220 5.69 -4.18 -21.14
CA LYS A 220 4.87 -3.04 -21.54
C LYS A 220 5.08 -1.94 -20.52
N VAL A 221 5.74 -0.86 -20.91
CA VAL A 221 5.93 0.33 -20.06
C VAL A 221 4.93 1.39 -20.46
N THR A 222 4.26 1.99 -19.48
CA THR A 222 3.41 3.16 -19.70
C THR A 222 4.02 4.32 -18.93
N ASN A 223 4.47 5.35 -19.65
CA ASN A 223 5.02 6.57 -19.05
C ASN A 223 3.97 7.68 -19.06
N GLY A 224 3.69 8.27 -17.90
CA GLY A 224 2.67 9.28 -17.72
C GLY A 224 3.19 10.71 -17.92
N ALA A 225 4.43 10.99 -17.51
CA ALA A 225 5.04 12.30 -17.61
C ALA A 225 6.57 12.23 -17.40
N TYR A 226 7.31 13.23 -17.89
CA TYR A 226 8.75 13.39 -17.64
C TYR A 226 9.62 12.23 -18.15
N ASP A 227 10.59 11.79 -17.34
CA ASP A 227 11.55 10.75 -17.69
C ASP A 227 10.87 9.40 -17.93
N GLY A 228 11.59 8.45 -18.50
CA GLY A 228 11.02 7.16 -18.89
C GLY A 228 12.10 6.09 -19.02
N GLY A 229 11.68 4.83 -18.98
CA GLY A 229 12.54 3.69 -19.29
C GLY A 229 12.64 2.66 -18.18
N ILE A 230 13.50 1.68 -18.43
CA ILE A 230 13.74 0.56 -17.51
C ILE A 230 15.10 0.76 -16.86
N GLY A 231 15.10 0.99 -15.55
CA GLY A 231 16.28 0.98 -14.72
C GLY A 231 16.84 -0.42 -14.47
N GLY A 232 18.10 -0.46 -14.04
CA GLY A 232 18.76 -1.68 -13.60
C GLY A 232 18.67 -1.91 -12.08
N PRO A 233 19.01 -3.12 -11.59
CA PRO A 233 19.41 -4.29 -12.37
C PRO A 233 18.22 -5.07 -12.95
N VAL A 234 18.41 -5.73 -14.09
CA VAL A 234 17.45 -6.70 -14.64
C VAL A 234 18.06 -8.10 -14.62
N ALA A 235 17.41 -9.04 -13.95
CA ALA A 235 17.93 -10.41 -13.80
C ALA A 235 16.81 -11.42 -13.58
N ILE A 236 17.06 -12.68 -13.98
CA ILE A 236 16.18 -13.81 -13.66
C ILE A 236 16.95 -14.92 -12.96
N GLY A 237 16.37 -15.54 -11.94
CA GLY A 237 17.08 -16.52 -11.13
C GLY A 237 16.23 -17.14 -10.05
N THR A 238 16.86 -17.95 -9.21
CA THR A 238 16.16 -18.56 -8.07
C THR A 238 15.72 -17.49 -7.07
N SER A 239 14.59 -17.71 -6.40
CA SER A 239 14.07 -16.75 -5.40
C SER A 239 15.05 -16.48 -4.27
N ALA A 240 15.87 -17.47 -3.90
CA ALA A 240 16.93 -17.30 -2.89
C ALA A 240 18.06 -16.38 -3.38
N ALA A 241 18.50 -16.56 -4.63
CA ALA A 241 19.61 -15.80 -5.20
C ALA A 241 19.26 -14.35 -5.51
N LEU A 242 18.02 -14.11 -5.93
CA LEU A 242 17.52 -12.79 -6.23
C LEU A 242 16.72 -12.20 -5.09
N ARG A 243 16.68 -12.80 -3.90
CA ARG A 243 15.95 -12.24 -2.75
C ARG A 243 16.46 -10.82 -2.53
N ALA A 244 15.54 -9.86 -2.34
CA ALA A 244 15.97 -8.65 -1.64
C ALA A 244 16.52 -9.15 -0.30
N VAL A 245 17.83 -9.01 -0.08
CA VAL A 245 18.32 -9.10 1.29
C VAL A 245 17.50 -8.04 1.99
N GLU A 246 16.59 -8.45 2.87
CA GLU A 246 16.04 -7.55 3.86
C GLU A 246 17.28 -7.07 4.60
N SER A 247 17.82 -5.93 4.14
CA SER A 247 18.95 -5.32 4.77
C SER A 247 18.46 -5.08 6.19
N PRO A 248 19.14 -5.63 7.22
CA PRO A 248 18.68 -5.45 8.58
C PRO A 248 18.55 -3.94 8.75
N GLY A 249 17.30 -3.48 8.89
CA GLY A 249 17.03 -2.05 8.95
C GLY A 249 17.88 -1.42 10.04
N PRO A 250 18.08 -0.09 10.02
CA PRO A 250 18.88 0.58 11.03
C PRO A 250 18.48 0.10 12.44
N PRO A 251 19.45 -0.17 13.34
CA PRO A 251 19.13 -0.67 14.67
C PRO A 251 18.22 0.32 15.41
N LEU A 252 17.47 -0.17 16.40
CA LEU A 252 16.72 0.73 17.27
C LEU A 252 17.70 1.58 18.08
N THR A 253 17.45 2.88 18.10
CA THR A 253 18.19 3.87 18.89
C THR A 253 17.41 4.30 20.13
N GLY A 254 16.13 3.94 20.22
CA GLY A 254 15.29 4.28 21.37
C GLY A 254 14.06 3.37 21.46
N ILE A 255 13.71 3.03 22.70
CA ILE A 255 12.52 2.24 23.04
C ILE A 255 11.88 2.89 24.26
N LEU A 256 10.63 3.30 24.13
CA LEU A 256 9.83 3.80 25.25
C LEU A 256 8.58 2.95 25.38
N VAL A 257 8.33 2.42 26.58
CA VAL A 257 7.10 1.70 26.90
C VAL A 257 6.41 2.41 28.05
N ASN A 258 5.17 2.84 27.82
CA ASN A 258 4.34 3.45 28.84
C ASN A 258 3.11 2.57 29.10
N ARG A 259 2.78 2.34 30.37
CA ARG A 259 1.64 1.50 30.77
C ARG A 259 0.73 2.33 31.67
N SER A 260 -0.49 2.55 31.22
CA SER A 260 -1.54 3.20 32.00
C SER A 260 -2.73 2.26 32.19
N ARG A 261 -3.74 2.71 32.94
CA ARG A 261 -5.02 1.98 33.05
C ARG A 261 -5.82 2.01 31.74
N GLU A 262 -5.56 2.98 30.88
CA GLU A 262 -6.33 3.23 29.67
C GLU A 262 -5.70 2.56 28.44
N ALA A 263 -4.38 2.51 28.36
CA ALA A 263 -3.65 1.95 27.23
C ALA A 263 -2.24 1.50 27.61
N VAL A 264 -1.68 0.63 26.77
CA VAL A 264 -0.24 0.39 26.69
C VAL A 264 0.29 1.07 25.43
N GLU A 265 1.32 1.88 25.58
CA GLU A 265 1.97 2.62 24.51
C GLU A 265 3.41 2.13 24.32
N LEU A 266 3.85 2.08 23.07
CA LEU A 266 5.22 1.77 22.69
C LEU A 266 5.68 2.77 21.64
N ALA A 267 6.84 3.38 21.83
CA ALA A 267 7.55 4.11 20.79
C ALA A 267 8.86 3.40 20.46
N LEU A 268 9.06 3.10 19.18
CA LEU A 268 10.29 2.54 18.64
C LEU A 268 10.95 3.61 17.77
N THR A 269 12.18 3.97 18.12
CA THR A 269 12.96 5.00 17.40
C THR A 269 14.16 4.38 16.71
N THR A 270 14.39 4.77 15.46
CA THR A 270 15.60 4.45 14.71
C THR A 270 16.10 5.66 13.92
N ARG A 271 17.35 5.63 13.49
CA ARG A 271 18.00 6.72 12.74
C ARG A 271 18.71 6.15 11.52
N SER A 272 18.48 6.76 10.37
CA SER A 272 19.18 6.42 9.12
C SER A 272 19.19 7.62 8.20
N ASP A 273 20.29 7.78 7.46
CA ASP A 273 20.40 8.77 6.39
C ASP A 273 19.93 10.16 6.81
N GLY A 274 20.37 10.69 7.96
CA GLY A 274 20.00 12.04 8.41
C GLY A 274 18.54 12.21 8.85
N TRP A 275 17.79 11.12 9.02
CA TRP A 275 16.44 11.09 9.55
C TRP A 275 16.37 10.32 10.86
N GLU A 276 15.47 10.75 11.75
CA GLU A 276 15.00 9.98 12.90
C GLU A 276 13.54 9.60 12.69
N TYR A 277 13.25 8.31 12.83
CA TYR A 277 11.93 7.73 12.66
C TYR A 277 11.46 7.22 14.00
N THR A 278 10.29 7.67 14.46
CA THR A 278 9.65 7.17 15.68
C THR A 278 8.28 6.60 15.33
N LEU A 279 8.15 5.28 15.39
CA LEU A 279 6.87 4.61 15.22
C LEU A 279 6.22 4.36 16.59
N ARG A 280 5.05 4.95 16.77
CA ARG A 280 4.26 4.88 17.99
C ARG A 280 3.14 3.87 17.82
N TYR A 281 2.94 3.07 18.86
CA TYR A 281 1.86 2.13 19.04
C TYR A 281 1.06 2.55 20.26
N MET A 282 -0.27 2.47 20.16
CA MET A 282 -1.15 2.56 21.32
C MET A 282 -2.16 1.43 21.25
N VAL A 283 -2.23 0.64 22.32
CA VAL A 283 -3.13 -0.49 22.50
C VAL A 283 -4.04 -0.18 23.70
N PRO A 284 -5.27 0.33 23.48
CA PRO A 284 -6.19 0.60 24.57
C PRO A 284 -6.62 -0.69 25.27
N THR A 285 -6.74 -0.63 26.59
CA THR A 285 -7.02 -1.81 27.43
C THR A 285 -8.39 -2.44 27.16
N ARG A 286 -9.37 -1.63 26.72
CA ARG A 286 -10.78 -2.03 26.54
C ARG A 286 -11.27 -1.97 25.09
N ARG A 287 -10.40 -1.74 24.12
CA ARG A 287 -10.79 -1.66 22.69
C ARG A 287 -10.09 -2.74 21.88
N PRO A 288 -10.77 -3.32 20.87
CA PRO A 288 -10.20 -4.38 20.04
C PRO A 288 -9.35 -3.82 18.89
N TRP A 289 -8.65 -2.69 19.10
CA TRP A 289 -7.87 -2.05 18.06
C TRP A 289 -6.51 -1.54 18.54
N ILE A 290 -5.61 -1.34 17.59
CA ILE A 290 -4.26 -0.83 17.73
C ILE A 290 -4.17 0.45 16.89
N LEU A 291 -3.52 1.46 17.44
CA LEU A 291 -3.16 2.67 16.72
C LEU A 291 -1.67 2.63 16.39
N ARG A 292 -1.31 2.98 15.16
CA ARG A 292 0.08 3.17 14.70
C ARG A 292 0.27 4.56 14.10
N GLN A 293 1.30 5.28 14.51
CA GLN A 293 1.64 6.59 13.94
C GLN A 293 3.15 6.75 13.78
N LEU A 294 3.58 7.16 12.59
CA LEU A 294 4.98 7.49 12.30
C LEU A 294 5.22 8.99 12.53
N VAL A 295 6.30 9.30 13.24
CA VAL A 295 6.85 10.66 13.35
C VAL A 295 8.24 10.65 12.74
N VAL A 296 8.49 11.58 11.82
CA VAL A 296 9.78 11.71 11.14
C VAL A 296 10.39 13.05 11.51
N ARG A 297 11.67 13.05 11.87
CA ARG A 297 12.43 14.24 12.23
C ARG A 297 13.69 14.36 11.38
N ASN A 298 13.93 15.54 10.83
CA ASN A 298 15.20 15.84 10.16
C ASN A 298 16.29 16.03 11.21
N ILE A 299 17.27 15.14 11.25
CA ILE A 299 18.44 15.23 12.14
C ILE A 299 19.73 15.58 11.37
N SER A 300 19.62 15.86 10.07
CA SER A 300 20.72 16.33 9.24
C SER A 300 20.98 17.83 9.47
N PRO A 301 22.18 18.33 9.16
CA PRO A 301 22.50 19.75 9.29
C PRO A 301 21.86 20.63 8.21
N GLN A 302 21.20 20.05 7.21
CA GLN A 302 20.59 20.77 6.09
C GLN A 302 19.07 20.56 6.06
N SER A 303 18.34 21.47 5.43
CA SER A 303 16.92 21.25 5.14
C SER A 303 16.77 20.06 4.19
N ARG A 304 15.76 19.21 4.43
CA ARG A 304 15.46 18.06 3.59
C ARG A 304 13.97 17.90 3.43
N THR A 305 13.56 17.36 2.29
CA THR A 305 12.15 17.08 2.00
C THR A 305 11.87 15.61 2.25
N LEU A 306 10.88 15.33 3.09
CA LEU A 306 10.30 13.99 3.20
C LEU A 306 9.25 13.83 2.10
N SER A 307 9.44 12.82 1.26
CA SER A 307 8.54 12.49 0.15
C SER A 307 7.97 11.09 0.35
N ALA A 308 6.66 11.04 0.55
CA ALA A 308 5.82 9.88 0.91
C ALA A 308 6.36 8.92 2.00
N THR A 309 5.43 8.16 2.58
CA THR A 309 5.77 7.11 3.54
C THR A 309 4.74 5.99 3.45
N SER A 310 5.14 4.77 3.79
CA SER A 310 4.21 3.64 3.85
C SER A 310 4.21 2.98 5.22
N LEU A 311 3.03 2.67 5.75
CA LEU A 311 2.86 1.80 6.90
C LEU A 311 2.22 0.49 6.45
N ALA A 312 3.06 -0.55 6.35
CA ALA A 312 2.62 -1.92 6.12
C ALA A 312 2.41 -2.66 7.46
N THR A 313 1.45 -3.57 7.51
CA THR A 313 1.43 -4.63 8.52
C THR A 313 2.46 -5.71 8.16
N PRO A 314 2.91 -6.53 9.12
CA PRO A 314 3.44 -7.86 8.77
C PRO A 314 2.41 -8.65 7.95
N PRO A 315 2.82 -9.75 7.27
CA PRO A 315 1.87 -10.67 6.68
C PRO A 315 0.93 -11.25 7.75
N ILE A 316 -0.36 -10.94 7.62
CA ILE A 316 -1.44 -11.39 8.50
C ILE A 316 -2.19 -12.53 7.83
N ARG A 317 -2.57 -13.53 8.61
CA ARG A 317 -3.49 -14.59 8.25
C ARG A 317 -4.54 -14.77 9.33
N VAL A 318 -5.80 -14.50 9.01
CA VAL A 318 -6.94 -14.66 9.94
C VAL A 318 -7.66 -15.99 9.77
N GLY A 319 -7.42 -16.70 8.66
CA GLY A 319 -8.01 -18.00 8.41
C GLY A 319 -7.48 -18.68 7.15
N THR A 320 -8.13 -19.77 6.75
CA THR A 320 -7.74 -20.54 5.55
C THR A 320 -8.47 -20.15 4.27
N ASP A 321 -9.63 -19.53 4.39
CA ASP A 321 -10.51 -19.09 3.31
C ASP A 321 -10.62 -17.55 3.26
N GLU A 322 -9.55 -16.85 3.66
CA GLU A 322 -9.59 -15.42 3.85
C GLU A 322 -9.72 -14.63 2.53
N ALA A 323 -10.47 -13.53 2.62
CA ALA A 323 -10.69 -12.61 1.52
C ALA A 323 -10.42 -11.17 1.97
N VAL A 324 -9.91 -10.38 1.02
CA VAL A 324 -9.73 -8.94 1.16
C VAL A 324 -10.95 -8.24 0.60
N VAL A 325 -11.44 -7.22 1.31
CA VAL A 325 -12.56 -6.38 0.88
C VAL A 325 -12.16 -4.92 0.97
N PHE A 326 -12.48 -4.16 -0.08
CA PHE A 326 -12.40 -2.71 -0.13
C PHE A 326 -13.82 -2.14 -0.24
N PRO A 327 -14.46 -1.74 0.87
CA PRO A 327 -15.89 -1.43 0.91
C PRO A 327 -16.35 -0.31 -0.04
N GLY A 328 -15.47 0.64 -0.36
CA GLY A 328 -15.74 1.74 -1.30
C GLY A 328 -15.41 1.42 -2.76
N SER A 329 -14.74 0.29 -3.04
CA SER A 329 -14.20 -0.02 -4.36
C SER A 329 -15.21 -0.76 -5.22
N MET A 330 -15.32 -0.37 -6.50
CA MET A 330 -16.20 -1.02 -7.48
C MET A 330 -15.44 -1.98 -8.41
N PRO A 331 -15.94 -3.19 -8.71
CA PRO A 331 -17.14 -3.79 -8.10
C PRO A 331 -16.91 -4.12 -6.63
N VAL A 332 -17.91 -3.86 -5.79
CA VAL A 332 -17.86 -4.23 -4.37
C VAL A 332 -17.91 -5.75 -4.29
N GLY A 333 -16.91 -6.34 -3.64
CA GLY A 333 -16.84 -7.79 -3.51
C GLY A 333 -15.65 -8.24 -2.70
N ASP A 334 -15.71 -9.51 -2.34
CA ASP A 334 -14.67 -10.19 -1.60
C ASP A 334 -13.67 -10.76 -2.62
N THR A 335 -12.39 -10.44 -2.44
CA THR A 335 -11.32 -11.00 -3.28
C THR A 335 -10.59 -12.06 -2.46
N PRO A 336 -10.79 -13.36 -2.76
CA PRO A 336 -10.08 -14.43 -2.07
C PRO A 336 -8.57 -14.27 -2.25
N LEU A 337 -7.78 -14.60 -1.22
CA LEU A 337 -6.32 -14.54 -1.31
C LEU A 337 -5.75 -15.33 -2.49
N SER A 338 -6.38 -16.44 -2.85
CA SER A 338 -5.98 -17.30 -3.97
C SER A 338 -6.05 -16.59 -5.32
N ALA A 339 -6.84 -15.52 -5.44
CA ALA A 339 -6.94 -14.70 -6.64
C ALA A 339 -5.80 -13.66 -6.74
N ILE A 340 -5.05 -13.43 -5.65
CA ILE A 340 -3.91 -12.53 -5.62
C ILE A 340 -2.64 -13.37 -5.80
N ALA A 341 -1.86 -13.09 -6.84
CA ALA A 341 -0.59 -13.76 -7.06
C ALA A 341 0.44 -13.34 -5.99
N GLU A 342 1.36 -14.24 -5.65
CA GLU A 342 2.43 -13.97 -4.68
C GLU A 342 3.25 -12.75 -5.10
N GLY A 343 3.41 -11.77 -4.20
CA GLY A 343 4.11 -10.52 -4.45
C GLY A 343 3.28 -9.42 -5.13
N ASN A 344 2.10 -9.74 -5.67
CA ASN A 344 1.24 -8.74 -6.29
C ASN A 344 0.45 -7.95 -5.22
N ALA A 345 0.23 -6.67 -5.53
CA ALA A 345 -0.64 -5.79 -4.76
C ALA A 345 -2.04 -5.77 -5.36
N LEU A 346 -3.06 -5.92 -4.52
CA LEU A 346 -4.44 -5.60 -4.84
C LEU A 346 -4.78 -4.26 -4.21
N ALA A 347 -5.08 -3.25 -5.01
CA ALA A 347 -5.38 -1.91 -4.51
C ALA A 347 -6.88 -1.60 -4.52
N SER A 348 -7.28 -0.73 -3.60
CA SER A 348 -8.61 -0.13 -3.63
C SER A 348 -8.76 0.78 -4.86
N ARG A 349 -9.90 0.69 -5.56
CA ARG A 349 -10.27 1.66 -6.60
C ARG A 349 -10.99 2.88 -6.04
N SER A 350 -11.25 2.91 -4.74
CA SER A 350 -11.82 4.06 -4.04
C SER A 350 -10.76 4.88 -3.34
N GLN A 351 -11.09 6.13 -3.05
CA GLN A 351 -10.30 6.99 -2.17
C GLN A 351 -10.51 6.69 -0.67
N ASP A 352 -11.32 5.70 -0.33
CA ASP A 352 -11.44 5.25 1.06
C ASP A 352 -10.20 4.44 1.46
N PRO A 353 -9.43 4.88 2.48
CA PRO A 353 -8.24 4.18 2.94
C PRO A 353 -8.64 3.07 3.93
N LEU A 354 -9.61 2.25 3.54
CA LEU A 354 -10.27 1.22 4.36
C LEU A 354 -10.18 -0.13 3.66
N ALA A 355 -9.68 -1.14 4.38
CA ALA A 355 -9.73 -2.52 3.95
C ALA A 355 -10.09 -3.43 5.12
N ILE A 356 -10.69 -4.58 4.83
CA ILE A 356 -10.81 -5.67 5.80
C ILE A 356 -10.29 -6.97 5.19
N LEU A 357 -9.61 -7.76 6.01
CA LEU A 357 -9.23 -9.14 5.79
C LEU A 357 -10.11 -10.00 6.69
N TRP A 358 -10.81 -10.98 6.13
CA TRP A 358 -11.86 -11.72 6.84
C TRP A 358 -11.87 -13.18 6.40
N SER A 359 -12.12 -14.09 7.35
CA SER A 359 -12.36 -15.51 7.10
C SER A 359 -13.75 -15.93 7.58
N ALA A 360 -14.54 -16.49 6.67
CA ALA A 360 -15.88 -16.97 6.97
C ALA A 360 -15.87 -18.22 7.85
N ARG A 361 -14.95 -19.15 7.58
CA ARG A 361 -14.78 -20.35 8.38
C ARG A 361 -14.38 -20.04 9.82
N ASP A 362 -13.42 -19.15 10.01
CA ASP A 362 -12.85 -18.85 11.31
C ASP A 362 -13.63 -17.74 12.06
N ALA A 363 -14.67 -17.17 11.41
CA ALA A 363 -15.52 -16.12 11.95
C ALA A 363 -14.71 -14.97 12.57
N CYS A 364 -13.62 -14.60 11.91
CA CYS A 364 -12.63 -13.65 12.42
C CYS A 364 -12.11 -12.77 11.27
N GLY A 365 -11.85 -11.50 11.58
CA GLY A 365 -11.23 -10.61 10.63
C GLY A 365 -10.44 -9.49 11.28
N VAL A 366 -9.47 -9.01 10.50
CA VAL A 366 -8.70 -7.82 10.79
C VAL A 366 -9.13 -6.72 9.83
N GLY A 367 -9.56 -5.58 10.36
CA GLY A 367 -9.79 -4.39 9.56
C GLY A 367 -8.71 -3.34 9.77
N THR A 368 -8.55 -2.49 8.77
CA THR A 368 -7.56 -1.42 8.76
C THR A 368 -8.14 -0.15 8.18
N TRP A 369 -7.78 0.99 8.77
CA TRP A 369 -8.16 2.29 8.26
C TRP A 369 -7.08 3.32 8.56
N TYR A 370 -6.78 4.19 7.61
CA TYR A 370 -5.82 5.27 7.80
C TYR A 370 -6.49 6.62 7.88
N HIS A 371 -6.25 7.32 8.98
CA HIS A 371 -6.79 8.65 9.23
C HIS A 371 -5.73 9.72 9.01
N CYS A 372 -5.98 10.61 8.04
CA CYS A 372 -5.31 11.88 7.92
C CYS A 372 -6.34 12.93 7.49
N GLU A 373 -6.36 14.09 8.15
CA GLU A 373 -7.28 15.18 7.77
C GLU A 373 -6.82 15.93 6.52
N ALA A 374 -5.51 15.91 6.23
CA ALA A 374 -4.90 16.74 5.19
C ALA A 374 -4.67 16.00 3.88
N GLU A 375 -4.32 14.70 3.95
CA GLU A 375 -3.82 13.95 2.80
C GLU A 375 -4.57 12.65 2.60
N TYR A 376 -4.72 12.28 1.32
CA TYR A 376 -5.18 10.96 0.94
C TYR A 376 -4.11 9.89 1.27
N SER A 377 -4.53 8.68 1.64
CA SER A 377 -3.61 7.59 1.95
C SER A 377 -4.10 6.25 1.44
N PRO A 378 -3.88 5.90 0.16
CA PRO A 378 -4.39 4.67 -0.44
C PRO A 378 -4.05 3.43 0.37
N VAL A 379 -4.97 2.47 0.34
CA VAL A 379 -4.80 1.14 0.92
C VAL A 379 -4.61 0.09 -0.17
N SER A 380 -3.68 -0.82 0.05
CA SER A 380 -3.48 -2.02 -0.78
C SER A 380 -3.20 -3.25 0.07
N ALA A 381 -3.47 -4.42 -0.51
CA ALA A 381 -3.21 -5.72 0.09
C ALA A 381 -2.19 -6.46 -0.76
N VAL A 382 -1.04 -6.80 -0.18
CA VAL A 382 0.05 -7.50 -0.88
C VAL A 382 0.15 -8.92 -0.36
N ARG A 383 0.07 -9.90 -1.25
CA ARG A 383 0.24 -11.30 -0.85
C ARG A 383 1.71 -11.61 -0.59
N LYS A 384 2.00 -12.14 0.60
CA LYS A 384 3.31 -12.60 1.05
C LYS A 384 3.20 -13.97 1.70
N GLY A 385 3.61 -15.00 0.97
CA GLY A 385 3.47 -16.40 1.34
C GLY A 385 2.00 -16.77 1.57
N GLU A 386 1.71 -17.17 2.81
CA GLU A 386 0.37 -17.59 3.24
C GLU A 386 -0.45 -16.47 3.88
N GLY A 387 0.03 -15.22 3.87
CA GLY A 387 -0.68 -14.09 4.46
C GLY A 387 -0.68 -12.84 3.58
N ILE A 388 -1.28 -11.79 4.10
CA ILE A 388 -1.42 -10.48 3.45
C ILE A 388 -0.77 -9.39 4.30
N GLU A 389 0.03 -8.56 3.64
CA GLU A 389 0.40 -7.26 4.18
C GLU A 389 -0.63 -6.22 3.77
N LEU A 390 -1.13 -5.45 4.73
CA LEU A 390 -2.02 -4.31 4.48
C LEU A 390 -1.19 -3.02 4.50
N TRP A 391 -1.08 -2.38 3.35
CA TRP A 391 -0.26 -1.20 3.13
C TRP A 391 -1.13 0.04 3.12
N HIS A 392 -0.70 1.06 3.85
CA HIS A 392 -1.21 2.42 3.68
C HIS A 392 -0.06 3.33 3.32
N THR A 393 -0.23 4.09 2.25
CA THR A 393 0.79 5.02 1.81
C THR A 393 0.29 6.44 1.89
N GLN A 394 1.00 7.29 2.60
CA GLN A 394 0.70 8.71 2.63
C GLN A 394 1.65 9.43 1.67
N ASN A 395 1.09 9.98 0.58
CA ASN A 395 1.83 10.83 -0.35
C ASN A 395 1.94 12.23 0.26
N ILE A 396 3.12 12.58 0.78
CA ILE A 396 3.40 13.86 1.44
C ILE A 396 4.63 14.49 0.82
N VAL A 397 4.66 15.83 0.76
CA VAL A 397 5.88 16.62 0.47
C VAL A 397 6.09 17.57 1.64
N ALA A 398 6.94 17.17 2.59
CA ALA A 398 7.21 17.94 3.80
C ALA A 398 8.66 18.46 3.80
N PRO A 399 8.92 19.73 3.44
CA PRO A 399 10.22 20.35 3.63
C PRO A 399 10.45 20.61 5.13
N LEU A 400 11.49 20.00 5.69
CA LEU A 400 11.84 20.06 7.10
C LEU A 400 13.23 20.66 7.29
N LYS A 401 13.33 21.73 8.07
CA LYS A 401 14.62 22.30 8.52
C LYS A 401 15.29 21.36 9.53
N PRO A 402 16.61 21.52 9.79
CA PRO A 402 17.29 20.78 10.83
C PRO A 402 16.54 20.83 12.16
N GLY A 403 16.23 19.66 12.71
CA GLY A 403 15.53 19.50 13.97
C GLY A 403 14.00 19.50 13.89
N GLU A 404 13.40 19.93 12.77
CA GLU A 404 11.94 19.89 12.58
C GLU A 404 11.43 18.47 12.37
N SER A 405 10.17 18.25 12.77
CA SER A 405 9.50 16.95 12.68
C SER A 405 8.10 17.09 12.12
N VAL A 406 7.66 16.05 11.41
CA VAL A 406 6.28 15.88 10.96
C VAL A 406 5.70 14.60 11.56
N ALA A 407 4.47 14.69 12.09
CA ALA A 407 3.69 13.54 12.48
C ALA A 407 2.76 13.16 11.31
N LEU A 408 2.84 11.91 10.88
CA LEU A 408 2.04 11.40 9.78
C LEU A 408 0.64 11.03 10.26
N GLY A 409 -0.21 10.62 9.31
CA GLY A 409 -1.52 10.08 9.65
C GLY A 409 -1.42 8.81 10.50
N VAL A 410 -2.59 8.33 10.88
CA VAL A 410 -2.74 7.28 11.89
C VAL A 410 -3.34 6.04 11.26
N GLN A 411 -2.61 4.93 11.27
CA GLN A 411 -3.14 3.63 10.88
C GLN A 411 -3.80 2.95 12.07
N TYR A 412 -5.08 2.65 11.94
CA TYR A 412 -5.83 1.82 12.87
C TYR A 412 -5.89 0.40 12.35
N LEU A 413 -5.72 -0.55 13.25
CA LEU A 413 -5.94 -1.98 12.99
C LEU A 413 -6.90 -2.50 14.04
N TRP A 414 -7.92 -3.26 13.67
CA TRP A 414 -8.83 -3.89 14.65
C TRP A 414 -9.01 -5.37 14.38
N LEU A 415 -9.21 -6.13 15.45
CA LEU A 415 -9.47 -7.56 15.41
C LEU A 415 -10.89 -7.82 15.91
N ILE A 416 -11.76 -8.36 15.07
CA ILE A 416 -13.16 -8.62 15.42
C ILE A 416 -13.51 -10.06 15.04
N HIS A 417 -14.20 -10.72 15.97
CA HIS A 417 -14.88 -11.99 15.75
C HIS A 417 -16.35 -11.73 15.36
N GLY A 418 -16.90 -12.54 14.47
CA GLY A 418 -18.27 -12.41 13.99
C GLY A 418 -18.39 -12.67 12.49
N ASP A 419 -19.30 -11.97 11.84
CA ASP A 419 -19.42 -11.97 10.38
C ASP A 419 -18.57 -10.86 9.74
N ARG A 420 -18.45 -10.92 8.41
CA ARG A 420 -17.83 -9.89 7.58
C ARG A 420 -18.28 -8.47 7.94
N ASP A 421 -19.58 -8.29 8.15
CA ASP A 421 -20.15 -6.98 8.43
C ASP A 421 -19.80 -6.49 9.85
N ALA A 422 -19.61 -7.39 10.82
CA ALA A 422 -19.13 -7.06 12.15
C ALA A 422 -17.70 -6.54 12.09
N VAL A 423 -16.84 -7.18 11.31
CA VAL A 423 -15.47 -6.71 11.04
C VAL A 423 -15.53 -5.32 10.40
N LEU A 424 -16.36 -5.12 9.38
CA LEU A 424 -16.53 -3.82 8.74
C LEU A 424 -17.04 -2.74 9.71
N ARG A 425 -18.07 -3.05 10.52
CA ARG A 425 -18.62 -2.14 11.54
C ARG A 425 -17.60 -1.76 12.61
N GLY A 426 -16.50 -2.51 12.75
CA GLY A 426 -15.36 -2.16 13.59
C GLY A 426 -14.84 -0.74 13.36
N VAL A 427 -14.85 -0.28 12.11
CA VAL A 427 -14.43 1.07 11.73
C VAL A 427 -15.23 2.15 12.46
N GLN A 428 -16.50 1.92 12.78
CA GLN A 428 -17.33 2.89 13.50
C GLN A 428 -16.85 3.14 14.93
N SER A 429 -16.26 2.13 15.58
CA SER A 429 -15.64 2.34 16.90
C SER A 429 -14.37 3.19 16.78
N VAL A 430 -13.67 3.12 15.65
CA VAL A 430 -12.50 3.94 15.37
C VAL A 430 -12.93 5.38 15.08
N TYR A 431 -13.91 5.60 14.19
CA TYR A 431 -14.48 6.92 13.91
C TYR A 431 -14.92 7.65 15.18
N ARG A 432 -15.68 6.98 16.05
CA ARG A 432 -16.11 7.55 17.34
C ARG A 432 -14.94 7.95 18.23
N SER A 433 -13.82 7.23 18.18
CA SER A 433 -12.65 7.52 19.02
C SER A 433 -11.92 8.81 18.62
N ILE A 434 -12.01 9.20 17.34
CA ILE A 434 -11.47 10.45 16.82
C ILE A 434 -12.52 11.57 16.69
N GLY A 435 -13.73 11.35 17.21
CA GLY A 435 -14.81 12.33 17.14
C GLY A 435 -15.53 12.42 15.79
N LEU A 436 -15.26 11.51 14.86
CA LEU A 436 -16.07 11.34 13.65
C LEU A 436 -17.37 10.61 14.02
N ALA A 437 -18.41 11.41 14.24
CA ALA A 437 -19.76 10.94 14.49
C ALA A 437 -20.76 11.86 13.79
N ALA A 438 -21.95 11.32 13.50
CA ALA A 438 -23.04 12.15 13.02
C ALA A 438 -23.31 13.30 14.02
N PRO A 439 -23.51 14.54 13.55
CA PRO A 439 -23.68 15.69 14.44
C PRO A 439 -24.91 15.53 15.33
N SER A 440 -24.75 15.75 16.63
CA SER A 440 -25.83 15.65 17.63
C SER A 440 -26.88 16.77 17.53
N ARG A 441 -26.57 17.84 16.78
CA ARG A 441 -27.47 18.99 16.49
C ARG A 441 -28.06 18.95 15.07
N GLY A 442 -28.07 17.78 14.43
CA GLY A 442 -28.73 17.60 13.13
C GLY A 442 -30.25 17.80 13.21
N LEU A 443 -30.90 17.80 12.05
CA LEU A 443 -32.37 17.81 11.98
C LEU A 443 -32.96 16.69 12.86
N PRO A 444 -34.01 16.97 13.65
CA PRO A 444 -34.67 15.93 14.44
C PRO A 444 -35.06 14.75 13.54
N ARG A 445 -34.75 13.53 13.99
CA ARG A 445 -35.07 12.29 13.27
C ARG A 445 -34.45 12.22 11.86
N LEU A 446 -33.30 12.85 11.60
CA LEU A 446 -32.63 12.80 10.29
C LEU A 446 -32.44 11.37 9.77
N GLY A 447 -32.11 10.42 10.66
CA GLY A 447 -31.96 9.00 10.29
C GLY A 447 -33.26 8.29 9.90
N GLU A 448 -34.42 8.92 10.12
CA GLU A 448 -35.74 8.41 9.76
C GLU A 448 -36.32 9.15 8.54
N GLN A 449 -35.59 10.14 8.01
CA GLN A 449 -36.03 10.94 6.87
C GLN A 449 -35.64 10.28 5.55
N ALA A 450 -36.57 10.23 4.61
CA ALA A 450 -36.26 9.91 3.21
C ALA A 450 -35.87 11.21 2.49
N MET A 451 -34.64 11.24 1.96
CA MET A 451 -34.06 12.41 1.32
C MET A 451 -34.23 12.34 -0.20
N TYR A 452 -34.66 13.45 -0.80
CA TYR A 452 -34.54 13.69 -2.23
C TYR A 452 -33.42 14.71 -2.46
N CYS A 453 -32.37 14.27 -3.13
CA CYS A 453 -31.28 15.13 -3.59
C CYS A 453 -31.55 15.53 -5.04
N GLY A 454 -31.56 16.83 -5.35
CA GLY A 454 -31.89 17.29 -6.69
C GLY A 454 -31.29 18.65 -7.06
N HIS A 455 -31.06 18.84 -8.35
CA HIS A 455 -30.73 20.13 -8.94
C HIS A 455 -32.00 20.80 -9.47
N PRO A 456 -32.40 21.96 -8.95
CA PRO A 456 -33.55 22.70 -9.48
C PRO A 456 -33.40 23.05 -10.98
N GLY A 457 -32.16 23.21 -11.47
CA GLY A 457 -31.85 23.47 -12.88
C GLY A 457 -31.92 22.25 -13.82
N GLY A 458 -32.02 21.03 -13.29
CA GLY A 458 -31.82 19.80 -14.07
C GLY A 458 -30.44 19.19 -13.84
N THR A 459 -30.18 18.02 -14.42
CA THR A 459 -28.94 17.27 -14.14
C THR A 459 -27.72 17.88 -14.86
N PRO A 460 -26.47 17.55 -14.45
CA PRO A 460 -25.27 17.98 -15.16
C PRO A 460 -25.29 17.63 -16.66
N GLU A 461 -25.87 16.47 -17.03
CA GLU A 461 -26.01 16.03 -18.43
C GLU A 461 -26.94 16.93 -19.26
N MET A 462 -27.82 17.69 -18.59
CA MET A 462 -28.71 18.67 -19.20
C MET A 462 -28.15 20.12 -19.13
N ASN A 463 -26.88 20.29 -18.74
CA ASN A 463 -26.25 21.59 -18.50
C ASN A 463 -27.05 22.49 -17.54
N PHE A 464 -27.80 21.91 -16.60
CA PHE A 464 -28.68 22.65 -15.69
C PHE A 464 -29.71 23.55 -16.42
N ARG A 465 -30.08 23.22 -17.65
CA ARG A 465 -31.06 23.96 -18.47
C ARG A 465 -32.29 23.10 -18.76
N GLY A 466 -33.41 23.77 -19.02
CA GLY A 466 -34.63 23.13 -19.54
C GLY A 466 -35.54 22.46 -18.50
N TYR A 467 -35.13 22.38 -17.23
CA TYR A 467 -35.94 21.75 -16.18
C TYR A 467 -36.90 22.72 -15.45
N GLY A 468 -36.94 23.99 -15.87
CA GLY A 468 -37.86 25.02 -15.36
C GLY A 468 -37.60 25.49 -13.92
N GLY A 469 -36.44 25.16 -13.35
CA GLY A 469 -35.93 25.76 -12.12
C GLY A 469 -36.75 25.43 -10.87
N PHE A 470 -36.65 26.31 -9.87
CA PHE A 470 -37.43 26.21 -8.63
C PHE A 470 -38.94 26.18 -8.86
N ASN A 471 -39.44 26.76 -9.95
CA ASN A 471 -40.88 26.75 -10.24
C ASN A 471 -41.39 25.33 -10.50
N ARG A 472 -40.67 24.56 -11.33
CA ARG A 472 -41.01 23.15 -11.59
C ARG A 472 -40.76 22.27 -10.37
N LEU A 473 -39.67 22.50 -9.64
CA LEU A 473 -39.43 21.79 -8.40
C LEU A 473 -40.59 21.99 -7.41
N ARG A 474 -41.07 23.24 -7.24
CA ARG A 474 -42.22 23.58 -6.40
C ARG A 474 -43.48 22.82 -6.80
N GLU A 475 -43.76 22.72 -8.10
CA GLU A 475 -44.88 21.91 -8.63
C GLU A 475 -44.72 20.41 -8.31
N TYR A 476 -43.47 19.93 -8.22
CA TYR A 476 -43.15 18.53 -7.97
C TYR A 476 -43.12 18.15 -6.48
N VAL A 477 -42.92 19.10 -5.56
CA VAL A 477 -42.88 18.84 -4.10
C VAL A 477 -44.08 18.04 -3.58
N PRO A 478 -45.34 18.31 -3.98
CA PRO A 478 -46.47 17.49 -3.54
C PRO A 478 -46.34 16.01 -3.94
N THR A 479 -45.75 15.71 -5.09
CA THR A 479 -45.46 14.35 -5.54
C THR A 479 -44.41 13.70 -4.66
N LEU A 480 -43.29 14.39 -4.39
CA LEU A 480 -42.25 13.92 -3.47
C LEU A 480 -42.83 13.62 -2.08
N LYS A 481 -43.70 14.49 -1.56
CA LYS A 481 -44.39 14.26 -0.29
C LYS A 481 -45.26 13.01 -0.31
N ARG A 482 -46.00 12.74 -1.40
CA ARG A 482 -46.79 11.49 -1.55
C ARG A 482 -45.91 10.24 -1.62
N MET A 483 -44.68 10.36 -2.12
CA MET A 483 -43.67 9.29 -2.11
C MET A 483 -43.02 9.07 -0.74
N GLY A 484 -43.41 9.84 0.29
CA GLY A 484 -42.84 9.75 1.62
C GLY A 484 -41.51 10.48 1.80
N ILE A 485 -41.09 11.30 0.82
CA ILE A 485 -39.91 12.16 0.94
C ILE A 485 -40.19 13.23 1.99
N SER A 486 -39.28 13.32 2.97
CA SER A 486 -39.41 14.21 4.13
C SER A 486 -38.26 15.23 4.23
N LEU A 487 -37.24 15.11 3.37
CA LEU A 487 -36.10 16.03 3.31
C LEU A 487 -35.74 16.34 1.86
N LEU A 488 -35.58 17.63 1.54
CA LEU A 488 -35.04 18.08 0.26
C LEU A 488 -33.59 18.55 0.46
N TRP A 489 -32.66 17.93 -0.24
CA TRP A 489 -31.28 18.41 -0.36
C TRP A 489 -31.11 19.03 -1.74
N LEU A 490 -31.06 20.36 -1.80
CA LEU A 490 -30.90 21.07 -3.06
C LEU A 490 -29.43 21.34 -3.30
N LEU A 491 -28.89 20.74 -4.36
CA LEU A 491 -27.50 20.97 -4.77
C LEU A 491 -27.35 22.40 -5.32
N PRO A 492 -26.15 22.99 -5.20
CA PRO A 492 -25.91 24.37 -5.64
C PRO A 492 -26.36 24.58 -7.09
N ILE A 493 -26.92 25.76 -7.30
CA ILE A 493 -27.28 26.26 -8.62
C ILE A 493 -26.09 27.12 -9.04
N TRP A 494 -25.51 26.79 -10.18
CA TRP A 494 -24.49 27.60 -10.81
C TRP A 494 -25.22 28.68 -11.59
N GLU A 495 -24.94 29.95 -11.30
CA GLU A 495 -25.43 31.09 -12.09
C GLU A 495 -24.79 31.14 -13.48
#